data_AF-A0A970T6F6-F1
#
_entry.id   AF-A0A970T6F6-F1
#
_cell.length_a   1.000
_cell.length_b   1.000
_cell.length_c   1.000
_cell.angle_alpha   90.00
_cell.angle_beta   90.00
_cell.angle_gamma   90.00
#
_symmetry.space_group_name_H-M   'P 1'
#
loop_
_entity.id
_entity.type
_entity.pdbx_description
1 polymer ?
#
loop_
_entity_poly.entity_id
_entity_poly.type
_entity_poly.pdbx_seq_one_letter_code
_entity_poly.pdbx_strand_id
1 'polypeptide(L)'
;MKTSKLIVLIAVMAMVSLSAQAQVNSRRNTENRSRFESVEGNRRESVRNAREDMDRRSQAGIENARNAAEDARDAHRLQSRISDRAIDAAKRQEELAKVQMDRANEDAKVIRESLDIRSRELKVMKQRLALDKKELKLNGKLSSADKMHLNSSRDAIKQAEREIKADKKRLSALKSSMSDSKKQIRDAKSVVKNQKKALSASKKLMKSREKNLKNVRRGASL
;
A
#
# COMPACT_ATOMS: atom_id res chain seq x y z
N MET A 1 61.12 85.08 59.91
CA MET A 1 59.73 84.59 59.65
C MET A 1 59.40 84.33 58.16
N LYS A 2 60.37 84.12 57.24
CA LYS A 2 60.08 83.91 55.80
C LYS A 2 60.26 82.45 55.33
N THR A 3 61.07 81.63 56.02
CA THR A 3 61.36 80.23 55.67
C THR A 3 60.22 79.26 56.06
N SER A 4 59.56 79.46 57.20
CA SER A 4 58.44 78.60 57.64
C SER A 4 57.22 78.68 56.72
N LYS A 5 56.97 79.83 56.08
CA LYS A 5 55.87 80.00 55.13
C LYS A 5 56.09 79.23 53.83
N LEU A 6 57.35 79.09 53.40
CA LEU A 6 57.70 78.35 52.17
C LEU A 6 57.56 76.83 52.36
N ILE A 7 57.96 76.31 53.51
CA ILE A 7 57.81 74.87 53.84
C ILE A 7 56.33 74.48 53.95
N VAL A 8 55.51 75.32 54.59
CA VAL A 8 54.06 75.11 54.66
C VAL A 8 53.44 75.18 53.26
N LEU A 9 53.87 76.11 52.40
CA LEU A 9 53.36 76.23 51.03
C LEU A 9 53.71 74.99 50.18
N ILE A 10 54.94 74.46 50.31
CA ILE A 10 55.37 73.24 49.61
C ILE A 10 54.60 72.01 50.12
N ALA A 11 54.38 71.89 51.43
CA ALA A 11 53.60 70.80 52.02
C ALA A 11 52.12 70.84 51.58
N VAL A 12 51.52 72.04 51.54
CA VAL A 12 50.14 72.24 51.05
C VAL A 12 50.06 71.91 49.56
N MET A 13 51.01 72.36 48.73
CA MET A 13 51.07 72.01 47.31
C MET A 13 51.21 70.49 47.11
N ALA A 14 52.07 69.82 47.87
CA ALA A 14 52.25 68.37 47.78
C ALA A 14 51.00 67.58 48.20
N MET A 15 50.28 68.01 49.25
CA MET A 15 49.01 67.40 49.65
C MET A 15 47.90 67.65 48.62
N VAL A 16 47.87 68.82 47.99
CA VAL A 16 46.93 69.13 46.89
C VAL A 16 47.25 68.28 45.66
N SER A 17 48.52 68.09 45.32
CA SER A 17 48.93 67.19 44.23
C SER A 17 48.60 65.73 44.54
N LEU A 18 48.81 65.26 45.77
CA LEU A 18 48.51 63.89 46.17
C LEU A 18 47.00 63.61 46.22
N SER A 19 46.19 64.59 46.67
CA SER A 19 44.73 64.49 46.67
C SER A 19 44.15 64.54 45.25
N ALA A 20 44.72 65.37 44.36
CA ALA A 20 44.37 65.39 42.95
C ALA A 20 44.73 64.06 42.26
N GLN A 21 45.90 63.48 42.57
CA GLN A 21 46.31 62.18 42.04
C GLN A 21 45.39 61.05 42.54
N ALA A 22 44.96 61.09 43.81
CA ALA A 22 44.00 60.14 44.37
C ALA A 22 42.61 60.27 43.72
N GLN A 23 42.14 61.49 43.44
CA GLN A 23 40.90 61.73 42.71
C GLN A 23 40.96 61.21 41.26
N VAL A 24 42.09 61.42 40.56
CA VAL A 24 42.30 60.89 39.20
C VAL A 24 42.34 59.36 39.20
N ASN A 25 43.01 58.74 40.17
CA ASN A 25 43.05 57.27 40.30
C ASN A 25 41.67 56.69 40.65
N SER A 26 40.90 57.36 41.50
CA SER A 26 39.52 56.97 41.82
C SER A 26 38.62 57.04 40.58
N ARG A 27 38.70 58.15 39.82
CA ARG A 27 37.96 58.30 38.54
C ARG A 27 38.33 57.22 37.52
N ARG A 28 39.62 56.97 37.34
CA ARG A 28 40.09 55.88 36.45
C ARG A 28 39.61 54.51 36.92
N ASN A 29 39.59 54.24 38.22
CA ASN A 29 39.05 52.98 38.74
C ASN A 29 37.54 52.86 38.51
N THR A 30 36.77 53.95 38.68
CA THR A 30 35.33 53.94 38.39
C THR A 30 35.04 53.78 36.89
N GLU A 31 35.83 54.41 36.01
CA GLU A 31 35.70 54.28 34.55
C GLU A 31 36.13 52.89 34.06
N ASN A 32 37.20 52.33 34.63
CA ASN A 32 37.62 50.97 34.32
C ASN A 32 36.59 49.94 34.79
N ARG A 33 36.00 50.15 35.97
CA ARG A 33 34.92 49.30 36.49
C ARG A 33 33.67 49.38 35.62
N SER A 34 33.23 50.58 35.21
CA SER A 34 32.05 50.73 34.34
C SER A 34 32.29 50.16 32.94
N ARG A 35 33.49 50.32 32.37
CA ARG A 35 33.88 49.66 31.11
C ARG A 35 33.86 48.14 31.23
N PHE A 36 34.39 47.59 32.32
CA PHE A 36 34.39 46.14 32.55
C PHE A 36 32.96 45.59 32.73
N GLU A 37 32.13 46.26 33.52
CA GLU A 37 30.71 45.91 33.72
C GLU A 37 29.92 45.99 32.40
N SER A 38 30.20 46.99 31.54
CA SER A 38 29.59 47.10 30.21
C SER A 38 30.03 45.98 29.26
N VAL A 39 31.32 45.62 29.25
CA VAL A 39 31.85 44.50 28.44
C VAL A 39 31.29 43.16 28.92
N GLU A 40 31.19 42.94 30.23
CA GLU A 40 30.55 41.75 30.79
C GLU A 40 29.05 41.70 30.47
N GLY A 41 28.33 42.83 30.55
CA GLY A 41 26.93 42.94 30.16
C GLY A 41 26.71 42.52 28.71
N ASN A 42 27.49 43.09 27.79
CA ASN A 42 27.43 42.75 26.36
C ASN A 42 27.78 41.28 26.09
N ARG A 43 28.75 40.71 26.82
CA ARG A 43 29.08 39.28 26.71
C ARG A 43 27.94 38.39 27.19
N ARG A 44 27.29 38.73 28.32
CA ARG A 44 26.15 37.96 28.86
C ARG A 44 24.96 38.01 27.92
N GLU A 45 24.69 39.17 27.32
CA GLU A 45 23.62 39.35 26.34
C GLU A 45 23.90 38.60 25.03
N SER A 46 25.14 38.65 24.53
CA SER A 46 25.56 37.85 23.37
C SER A 46 25.41 36.34 23.61
N VAL A 47 25.79 35.84 24.79
CA VAL A 47 25.61 34.42 25.16
C VAL A 47 24.12 34.07 25.31
N ARG A 48 23.30 34.97 25.87
CA ARG A 48 21.85 34.76 25.96
C ARG A 48 21.22 34.69 24.57
N ASN A 49 21.54 35.62 23.67
CA ASN A 49 21.03 35.64 22.30
C ASN A 49 21.47 34.38 21.52
N ALA A 50 22.73 33.95 21.67
CA ALA A 50 23.21 32.72 21.04
C ALA A 50 22.50 31.45 21.55
N ARG A 51 22.16 31.41 22.85
CA ARG A 51 21.35 30.32 23.42
C ARG A 51 19.91 30.34 22.87
N GLU A 52 19.27 31.50 22.86
CA GLU A 52 17.92 31.65 22.30
C GLU A 52 17.86 31.26 20.81
N ASP A 53 18.88 31.64 20.02
CA ASP A 53 18.98 31.25 18.62
C ASP A 53 19.18 29.74 18.45
N MET A 54 19.99 29.10 19.30
CA MET A 54 20.12 27.64 19.31
C MET A 54 18.81 26.96 19.69
N ASP A 55 18.10 27.47 20.68
CA ASP A 55 16.81 26.93 21.11
C ASP A 55 15.75 27.06 20.02
N ARG A 56 15.67 28.22 19.35
CA ARG A 56 14.77 28.44 18.20
C ARG A 56 15.10 27.50 17.05
N ARG A 57 16.38 27.32 16.70
CA ARG A 57 16.80 26.39 15.64
C ARG A 57 16.50 24.94 16.02
N SER A 58 16.70 24.57 17.28
CA SER A 58 16.36 23.24 17.81
C SER A 58 14.85 22.99 17.76
N GLN A 59 14.04 23.95 18.20
CA GLN A 59 12.59 23.87 18.14
C GLN A 59 12.07 23.76 16.70
N ALA A 60 12.58 24.58 15.78
CA ALA A 60 12.23 24.51 14.36
C ALA A 60 12.61 23.14 13.76
N GLY A 61 13.78 22.60 14.12
CA GLY A 61 14.19 21.26 13.71
C GLY A 61 13.25 20.15 14.23
N ILE A 62 12.81 20.25 15.49
CA ILE A 62 11.85 19.32 16.10
C ILE A 62 10.48 19.42 15.44
N GLU A 63 10.01 20.63 15.14
CA GLU A 63 8.72 20.87 14.49
C GLU A 63 8.72 20.33 13.05
N ASN A 64 9.77 20.60 12.28
CA ASN A 64 9.95 20.03 10.95
C ASN A 64 9.97 18.49 10.99
N ALA A 65 10.66 17.90 11.97
CA ALA A 65 10.69 16.45 12.14
C ALA A 65 9.32 15.87 12.54
N ARG A 66 8.49 16.61 13.28
CA ARG A 66 7.11 16.22 13.61
C ARG A 66 6.22 16.26 12.37
N ASN A 67 6.25 17.34 11.61
CA ASN A 67 5.46 17.50 10.39
C ASN A 67 5.81 16.39 9.39
N ALA A 68 7.09 16.13 9.15
CA ALA A 68 7.54 15.03 8.29
C ALA A 68 7.10 13.64 8.80
N ALA A 69 7.03 13.44 10.12
CA ALA A 69 6.53 12.20 10.70
C ALA A 69 5.02 12.04 10.56
N GLU A 70 4.27 13.14 10.63
CA GLU A 70 2.82 13.17 10.41
C GLU A 70 2.49 12.89 8.94
N ASP A 71 3.15 13.56 8.00
CA ASP A 71 3.04 13.30 6.57
C ASP A 71 3.33 11.82 6.24
N ALA A 72 4.38 11.25 6.83
CA ALA A 72 4.73 9.84 6.66
C ALA A 72 3.65 8.89 7.21
N ARG A 73 2.97 9.26 8.31
CA ARG A 73 1.86 8.48 8.87
C ARG A 73 0.65 8.54 7.96
N ASP A 74 0.32 9.71 7.43
CA ASP A 74 -0.83 9.88 6.55
C ASP A 74 -0.61 9.20 5.19
N ALA A 75 0.60 9.29 4.63
CA ALA A 75 0.99 8.50 3.47
C ALA A 75 0.84 6.99 3.73
N HIS A 76 1.29 6.49 4.88
CA HIS A 76 1.10 5.08 5.24
C HIS A 76 -0.38 4.71 5.42
N ARG A 77 -1.20 5.57 6.05
CA ARG A 77 -2.65 5.35 6.19
C ARG A 77 -3.31 5.25 4.83
N LEU A 78 -2.95 6.13 3.90
CA LEU A 78 -3.44 6.09 2.52
C LEU A 78 -3.00 4.80 1.81
N GLN A 79 -1.73 4.42 1.92
CA GLN A 79 -1.22 3.16 1.37
C GLN A 79 -1.94 1.95 1.96
N SER A 80 -2.24 1.95 3.26
CA SER A 80 -3.01 0.89 3.91
C SER A 80 -4.40 0.78 3.31
N ARG A 81 -5.12 1.91 3.20
CA ARG A 81 -6.46 1.95 2.60
C ARG A 81 -6.46 1.47 1.15
N ILE A 82 -5.46 1.87 0.35
CA ILE A 82 -5.31 1.41 -1.03
C ILE A 82 -5.08 -0.10 -1.07
N SER A 83 -4.22 -0.62 -0.20
CA SER A 83 -3.93 -2.05 -0.13
C SER A 83 -5.14 -2.86 0.34
N ASP A 84 -5.90 -2.37 1.31
CA ASP A 84 -7.14 -2.99 1.79
C ASP A 84 -8.18 -3.04 0.67
N ARG A 85 -8.38 -1.93 -0.05
CA ARG A 85 -9.25 -1.89 -1.24
C ARG A 85 -8.79 -2.87 -2.33
N ALA A 86 -7.48 -2.97 -2.57
CA ALA A 86 -6.93 -3.92 -3.54
C ALA A 86 -7.15 -5.38 -3.11
N ILE A 87 -7.00 -5.68 -1.82
CA ILE A 87 -7.32 -6.99 -1.25
C ILE A 87 -8.80 -7.31 -1.43
N ASP A 88 -9.69 -6.37 -1.13
CA ASP A 88 -11.13 -6.59 -1.26
C ASP A 88 -11.56 -6.73 -2.72
N ALA A 89 -10.97 -5.95 -3.64
CA ALA A 89 -11.19 -6.11 -5.07
C ALA A 89 -10.74 -7.49 -5.55
N ALA A 90 -9.56 -7.95 -5.13
CA ALA A 90 -9.04 -9.27 -5.48
C ALA A 90 -9.91 -10.40 -4.91
N LYS A 91 -10.41 -10.27 -3.67
CA LYS A 91 -11.36 -11.23 -3.09
C LYS A 91 -12.67 -11.28 -3.87
N ARG A 92 -13.23 -10.13 -4.27
CA ARG A 92 -14.42 -10.09 -5.12
C ARG A 92 -14.18 -10.76 -6.47
N GLN A 93 -13.01 -10.55 -7.08
CA GLN A 93 -12.64 -11.26 -8.31
C GLN A 93 -12.55 -12.78 -8.09
N GLU A 94 -11.97 -13.21 -6.97
CA GLU A 94 -11.93 -14.64 -6.60
C GLU A 94 -13.35 -15.23 -6.47
N GLU A 95 -14.26 -14.53 -5.78
CA GLU A 95 -15.65 -14.95 -5.60
C GLU A 95 -16.42 -14.99 -6.92
N LEU A 96 -16.30 -13.96 -7.75
CA LEU A 96 -16.94 -13.92 -9.07
C LEU A 96 -16.46 -15.08 -9.97
N ALA A 97 -15.15 -15.36 -9.97
CA ALA A 97 -14.58 -16.47 -10.73
C ALA A 97 -15.05 -17.84 -10.19
N LYS A 98 -15.24 -17.98 -8.86
CA LYS A 98 -15.85 -19.20 -8.28
C LYS A 98 -17.29 -19.38 -8.74
N VAL A 99 -18.11 -18.33 -8.64
CA VAL A 99 -19.51 -18.37 -9.07
C VAL A 99 -19.62 -18.72 -10.57
N GLN A 100 -18.75 -18.16 -11.41
CA GLN A 100 -18.70 -18.51 -12.84
C GLN A 100 -18.32 -19.98 -13.04
N MET A 101 -17.33 -20.49 -12.30
CA MET A 101 -16.91 -21.88 -12.37
C MET A 101 -18.02 -22.83 -11.94
N ASP A 102 -18.76 -22.50 -10.87
CA ASP A 102 -19.87 -23.32 -10.37
C ASP A 102 -21.02 -23.37 -11.37
N ARG A 103 -21.40 -22.22 -11.95
CA ARG A 103 -22.40 -22.16 -13.03
C ARG A 103 -21.97 -22.99 -14.24
N ALA A 104 -20.74 -22.81 -14.71
CA ALA A 104 -20.23 -23.59 -15.84
C ALA A 104 -20.17 -25.09 -15.55
N ASN A 105 -19.96 -25.48 -14.28
CA ASN A 105 -19.98 -26.88 -13.89
C ASN A 105 -21.39 -27.47 -13.88
N GLU A 106 -22.40 -26.74 -13.40
CA GLU A 106 -23.80 -27.15 -13.48
C GLU A 106 -24.29 -27.24 -14.93
N ASP A 107 -24.01 -26.24 -15.77
CA ASP A 107 -24.32 -26.29 -17.20
C ASP A 107 -23.67 -27.52 -17.87
N ALA A 108 -22.40 -27.80 -17.52
CA ALA A 108 -21.69 -28.95 -18.03
C ALA A 108 -22.29 -30.28 -17.53
N LYS A 109 -22.87 -30.32 -16.32
CA LYS A 109 -23.57 -31.50 -15.79
C LYS A 109 -24.85 -31.77 -16.57
N VAL A 110 -25.69 -30.76 -16.76
CA VAL A 110 -26.92 -30.85 -17.56
C VAL A 110 -26.61 -31.30 -18.99
N ILE A 111 -25.57 -30.74 -19.63
CA ILE A 111 -25.17 -31.14 -20.98
C ILE A 111 -24.67 -32.60 -21.00
N ARG A 112 -23.93 -33.06 -19.99
CA ARG A 112 -23.48 -34.47 -19.91
C ARG A 112 -24.65 -35.43 -19.79
N GLU A 113 -25.63 -35.13 -18.95
CA GLU A 113 -26.84 -35.94 -18.79
C GLU A 113 -27.65 -35.97 -20.09
N SER A 114 -27.85 -34.82 -20.74
CA SER A 114 -28.51 -34.74 -22.05
C SER A 114 -27.77 -35.53 -23.14
N LEU A 115 -26.44 -35.44 -23.18
CA LEU A 115 -25.60 -36.20 -24.12
C LEU A 115 -25.73 -37.70 -23.91
N ASP A 116 -25.80 -38.17 -22.66
CA ASP A 116 -25.97 -39.58 -22.32
C ASP A 116 -27.32 -40.10 -22.79
N ILE A 117 -28.41 -39.37 -22.51
CA ILE A 117 -29.76 -39.69 -23.00
C ILE A 117 -29.78 -39.76 -24.53
N ARG A 118 -29.35 -38.69 -25.22
CA ARG A 118 -29.34 -38.63 -26.69
C ARG A 118 -28.47 -39.71 -27.32
N SER A 119 -27.36 -40.08 -26.67
CA SER A 119 -26.49 -41.15 -27.16
C SER A 119 -27.17 -42.53 -27.08
N ARG A 120 -27.96 -42.78 -26.02
CA ARG A 120 -28.80 -43.99 -25.92
C ARG A 120 -29.90 -44.00 -26.97
N GLU A 121 -30.63 -42.89 -27.13
CA GLU A 121 -31.67 -42.74 -28.15
C GLU A 121 -31.11 -42.97 -29.57
N LEU A 122 -29.93 -42.39 -29.87
CA LEU A 122 -29.24 -42.61 -31.14
C LEU A 122 -28.93 -44.09 -31.37
N LYS A 123 -28.49 -44.81 -30.33
CA LYS A 123 -28.24 -46.26 -30.43
C LYS A 123 -29.53 -47.02 -30.74
N VAL A 124 -30.64 -46.68 -30.07
CA VAL A 124 -31.96 -47.29 -30.32
C VAL A 124 -32.44 -47.00 -31.74
N MET A 125 -32.33 -45.75 -32.22
CA MET A 125 -32.69 -45.40 -33.61
C MET A 125 -31.88 -46.18 -34.64
N LYS A 126 -30.57 -46.33 -34.41
CA LYS A 126 -29.69 -47.13 -35.29
C LYS A 126 -30.06 -48.61 -35.28
N GLN A 127 -30.39 -49.18 -34.11
CA GLN A 127 -30.83 -50.56 -33.98
C GLN A 127 -32.17 -50.78 -34.70
N ARG A 128 -33.13 -49.87 -34.51
CA ARG A 128 -34.43 -49.94 -35.19
C ARG A 128 -34.29 -49.84 -36.70
N LEU A 129 -33.51 -48.89 -37.20
CA LEU A 129 -33.21 -48.79 -38.64
C LEU A 129 -32.55 -50.08 -39.19
N ALA A 130 -31.73 -50.77 -38.39
CA ALA A 130 -31.14 -52.04 -38.79
C ALA A 130 -32.16 -53.19 -38.83
N LEU A 131 -33.12 -53.22 -37.90
CA LEU A 131 -34.22 -54.18 -37.88
C LEU A 131 -35.18 -53.95 -39.05
N ASP A 132 -35.63 -52.73 -39.28
CA ASP A 132 -36.51 -52.37 -40.39
C ASP A 132 -35.89 -52.79 -41.74
N LYS A 133 -34.57 -52.56 -41.91
CA LYS A 133 -33.85 -53.02 -43.11
C LYS A 133 -33.79 -54.54 -43.26
N LYS A 134 -33.77 -55.30 -42.16
CA LYS A 134 -33.77 -56.77 -42.19
C LYS A 134 -35.15 -57.31 -42.54
N GLU A 135 -36.19 -56.80 -41.89
CA GLU A 135 -37.59 -57.19 -42.17
C GLU A 135 -37.96 -56.91 -43.62
N LEU A 136 -37.63 -55.72 -44.14
CA LEU A 136 -37.91 -55.36 -45.53
C LEU A 136 -37.15 -56.21 -46.55
N LYS A 137 -35.96 -56.74 -46.20
CA LYS A 137 -35.23 -57.69 -47.06
C LYS A 137 -35.89 -59.06 -47.10
N LEU A 138 -36.47 -59.52 -45.99
CA LEU A 138 -37.17 -60.80 -45.92
C LEU A 138 -38.46 -60.79 -46.75
N ASN A 139 -39.14 -59.63 -46.83
CA ASN A 139 -40.38 -59.46 -47.58
C ASN A 139 -40.19 -59.24 -49.10
N GLY A 140 -38.94 -59.23 -49.60
CA GLY A 140 -38.64 -59.12 -51.04
C GLY A 140 -38.32 -57.68 -51.52
N LYS A 141 -38.99 -57.22 -52.59
CA LYS A 141 -38.73 -55.89 -53.19
C LYS A 141 -39.30 -54.77 -52.31
N LEU A 142 -38.45 -53.81 -51.95
CA LEU A 142 -38.83 -52.57 -51.26
C LEU A 142 -39.77 -51.71 -52.11
N SER A 143 -40.92 -51.33 -51.54
CA SER A 143 -41.83 -50.34 -52.13
C SER A 143 -41.20 -48.93 -52.10
N SER A 144 -41.82 -47.98 -52.82
CA SER A 144 -41.41 -46.57 -52.73
C SER A 144 -41.57 -46.01 -51.30
N ALA A 145 -42.65 -46.40 -50.61
CA ALA A 145 -42.93 -45.99 -49.24
C ALA A 145 -41.84 -46.49 -48.27
N ASP A 146 -41.41 -47.74 -48.41
CA ASP A 146 -40.35 -48.31 -47.57
C ASP A 146 -39.02 -47.56 -47.73
N LYS A 147 -38.68 -47.20 -48.98
CA LYS A 147 -37.47 -46.41 -49.27
C LYS A 147 -37.56 -45.02 -48.63
N MET A 148 -38.72 -44.37 -48.72
CA MET A 148 -38.95 -43.07 -48.08
C MET A 148 -38.81 -43.18 -46.55
N HIS A 149 -39.40 -44.20 -45.92
CA HIS A 149 -39.27 -44.43 -44.48
C HIS A 149 -37.80 -44.62 -44.06
N LEU A 150 -37.06 -45.52 -44.72
CA LEU A 150 -35.64 -45.77 -44.42
C LEU A 150 -34.76 -44.52 -44.61
N ASN A 151 -35.05 -43.70 -45.63
CA ASN A 151 -34.35 -42.44 -45.84
C ASN A 151 -34.66 -41.44 -44.73
N SER A 152 -35.93 -41.29 -44.35
CA SER A 152 -36.35 -40.42 -43.23
C SER A 152 -35.66 -40.83 -41.92
N SER A 153 -35.64 -42.12 -41.58
CA SER A 153 -34.93 -42.60 -40.39
C SER A 153 -33.42 -42.35 -40.46
N ARG A 154 -32.80 -42.48 -41.64
CA ARG A 154 -31.37 -42.17 -41.81
C ARG A 154 -31.11 -40.69 -41.57
N ASP A 155 -31.97 -39.81 -42.06
CA ASP A 155 -31.81 -38.37 -41.89
C ASP A 155 -32.07 -37.93 -40.45
N ALA A 156 -33.03 -38.54 -39.75
CA ALA A 156 -33.22 -38.36 -38.31
C ALA A 156 -31.97 -38.77 -37.50
N ILE A 157 -31.34 -39.91 -37.82
CA ILE A 157 -30.09 -40.35 -37.20
C ILE A 157 -28.96 -39.34 -37.44
N LYS A 158 -28.79 -38.86 -38.69
CA LYS A 158 -27.77 -37.85 -39.01
C LYS A 158 -28.02 -36.54 -38.23
N GLN A 159 -29.28 -36.15 -38.09
CA GLN A 159 -29.64 -34.96 -37.33
C GLN A 159 -29.27 -35.11 -35.85
N ALA A 160 -29.64 -36.23 -35.22
CA ALA A 160 -29.25 -36.53 -33.85
C ALA A 160 -27.72 -36.57 -33.64
N GLU A 161 -26.96 -37.14 -34.59
CA GLU A 161 -25.49 -37.12 -34.56
C GLU A 161 -24.91 -35.70 -34.61
N ARG A 162 -25.49 -34.80 -35.42
CA ARG A 162 -25.08 -33.39 -35.49
C ARG A 162 -25.32 -32.66 -34.18
N GLU A 163 -26.47 -32.90 -33.55
CA GLU A 163 -26.82 -32.30 -32.26
C GLU A 163 -25.88 -32.78 -31.15
N ILE A 164 -25.61 -34.09 -31.06
CA ILE A 164 -24.62 -34.64 -30.12
C ILE A 164 -23.24 -34.02 -30.34
N LYS A 165 -22.83 -33.81 -31.60
CA LYS A 165 -21.55 -33.15 -31.92
C LYS A 165 -21.54 -31.69 -31.47
N ALA A 166 -22.65 -30.97 -31.62
CA ALA A 166 -22.78 -29.59 -31.16
C ALA A 166 -22.69 -29.49 -29.63
N ASP A 167 -23.37 -30.39 -28.90
CA ASP A 167 -23.34 -30.41 -27.44
C ASP A 167 -21.98 -30.82 -26.89
N LYS A 168 -21.27 -31.75 -27.55
CA LYS A 168 -19.86 -32.05 -27.23
C LYS A 168 -18.95 -30.83 -27.36
N LYS A 169 -19.16 -30.00 -28.40
CA LYS A 169 -18.41 -28.74 -28.56
C LYS A 169 -18.73 -27.75 -27.44
N ARG A 170 -20.01 -27.59 -27.09
CA ARG A 170 -20.44 -26.75 -25.95
C ARG A 170 -19.82 -27.20 -24.64
N LEU A 171 -19.82 -28.52 -24.38
CA LEU A 171 -19.17 -29.09 -23.19
C LEU A 171 -17.66 -28.81 -23.16
N SER A 172 -16.99 -28.88 -24.31
CA SER A 172 -15.57 -28.53 -24.42
C SER A 172 -15.33 -27.05 -24.11
N ALA A 173 -16.17 -26.15 -24.64
CA ALA A 173 -16.05 -24.72 -24.36
C ALA A 173 -16.25 -24.39 -22.87
N LEU A 174 -17.23 -25.04 -22.21
CA LEU A 174 -17.42 -24.90 -20.77
C LEU A 174 -16.20 -25.39 -19.97
N LYS A 175 -15.57 -26.50 -20.39
CA LYS A 175 -14.33 -26.98 -19.75
C LYS A 175 -13.19 -25.98 -19.85
N SER A 176 -13.02 -25.32 -21.00
CA SER A 176 -12.04 -24.25 -21.17
C SER A 176 -12.35 -23.06 -20.26
N SER A 177 -13.60 -22.59 -20.26
CA SER A 177 -14.03 -21.49 -19.37
C SER A 177 -13.77 -21.79 -17.89
N MET A 178 -14.08 -23.01 -17.42
CA MET A 178 -13.75 -23.43 -16.04
C MET A 178 -12.24 -23.42 -15.76
N SER A 179 -11.41 -23.77 -16.75
CA SER A 179 -9.94 -23.68 -16.62
C SER A 179 -9.48 -22.23 -16.45
N ASP A 180 -10.07 -21.32 -17.21
CA ASP A 180 -9.77 -19.88 -17.13
C ASP A 180 -10.20 -19.29 -15.79
N SER A 181 -11.40 -19.63 -15.29
CA SER A 181 -11.84 -19.26 -13.94
C SER A 181 -10.90 -19.80 -12.86
N LYS A 182 -10.39 -21.03 -12.99
CA LYS A 182 -9.38 -21.58 -12.05
C LYS A 182 -8.10 -20.76 -12.06
N LYS A 183 -7.65 -20.29 -13.23
CA LYS A 183 -6.48 -19.41 -13.34
C LYS A 183 -6.75 -18.07 -12.65
N GLN A 184 -7.89 -17.44 -12.93
CA GLN A 184 -8.30 -16.18 -12.28
C GLN A 184 -8.35 -16.29 -10.75
N ILE A 185 -8.88 -17.39 -10.21
CA ILE A 185 -8.90 -17.67 -8.77
C ILE A 185 -7.49 -17.72 -8.18
N ARG A 186 -6.54 -18.39 -8.86
CA ARG A 186 -5.14 -18.47 -8.40
C ARG A 186 -4.47 -17.10 -8.44
N ASP A 187 -4.67 -16.35 -9.50
CA ASP A 187 -4.09 -15.02 -9.69
C ASP A 187 -4.61 -14.05 -8.60
N ALA A 188 -5.92 -14.04 -8.36
CA ALA A 188 -6.55 -13.26 -7.29
C ALA A 188 -5.98 -13.61 -5.89
N LYS A 189 -5.85 -14.90 -5.59
CA LYS A 189 -5.23 -15.37 -4.32
C LYS A 189 -3.77 -14.91 -4.18
N SER A 190 -3.01 -14.91 -5.27
CA SER A 190 -1.63 -14.42 -5.28
C SER A 190 -1.56 -12.93 -4.95
N VAL A 191 -2.43 -12.13 -5.58
CA VAL A 191 -2.55 -10.69 -5.28
C VAL A 191 -2.85 -10.46 -3.81
N VAL A 192 -3.87 -11.12 -3.25
CA VAL A 192 -4.22 -11.00 -1.82
C VAL A 192 -3.03 -11.35 -0.92
N LYS A 193 -2.31 -12.45 -1.21
CA LYS A 193 -1.14 -12.87 -0.43
C LYS A 193 -0.03 -11.83 -0.47
N ASN A 194 0.27 -11.28 -1.65
CA ASN A 194 1.33 -10.31 -1.84
C ASN A 194 1.00 -8.96 -1.18
N GLN A 195 -0.24 -8.49 -1.32
CA GLN A 195 -0.69 -7.26 -0.66
C GLN A 195 -0.63 -7.37 0.87
N LYS A 196 -1.07 -8.50 1.44
CA LYS A 196 -0.94 -8.76 2.89
C LYS A 196 0.51 -8.76 3.36
N LYS A 197 1.44 -9.33 2.59
CA LYS A 197 2.88 -9.30 2.90
C LYS A 197 3.42 -7.87 2.86
N ALA A 198 3.09 -7.10 1.82
CA ALA A 198 3.52 -5.72 1.67
C ALA A 198 3.02 -4.84 2.82
N LEU A 199 1.74 -4.98 3.19
CA LEU A 199 1.15 -4.31 4.36
C LEU A 199 1.88 -4.65 5.67
N SER A 200 2.18 -5.92 5.90
CA SER A 200 2.90 -6.36 7.10
C SER A 200 4.31 -5.76 7.17
N ALA A 201 5.04 -5.74 6.04
CA ALA A 201 6.35 -5.13 5.95
C ALA A 201 6.29 -3.61 6.20
N SER A 202 5.36 -2.91 5.55
CA SER A 202 5.17 -1.46 5.72
C SER A 202 4.83 -1.10 7.18
N LYS A 203 3.94 -1.88 7.81
CA LYS A 203 3.59 -1.71 9.24
C LYS A 203 4.78 -1.89 10.18
N LYS A 204 5.69 -2.83 9.90
CA LYS A 204 6.93 -3.01 10.69
C LYS A 204 7.86 -1.80 10.56
N LEU A 205 8.04 -1.29 9.34
CA LEU A 205 8.85 -0.09 9.07
C LEU A 205 8.29 1.16 9.76
N MET A 206 6.96 1.32 9.80
CA MET A 206 6.36 2.43 10.53
C MET A 206 6.59 2.33 12.04
N LYS A 207 6.45 1.13 12.61
CA LYS A 207 6.72 0.91 14.03
C LYS A 207 8.18 1.20 14.40
N SER A 208 9.15 0.84 13.55
CA SER A 208 10.56 1.16 13.80
C SER A 208 10.83 2.67 13.70
N ARG A 209 10.27 3.35 12.68
CA ARG A 209 10.36 4.81 12.56
C ARG A 209 9.76 5.53 13.77
N GLU A 210 8.60 5.08 14.24
CA GLU A 210 7.94 5.65 15.42
C GLU A 210 8.78 5.48 16.70
N LYS A 211 9.42 4.32 16.88
CA LYS A 211 10.36 4.09 18.00
C LYS A 211 11.56 5.04 17.93
N ASN A 212 12.16 5.21 16.74
CA ASN A 212 13.29 6.10 16.56
C ASN A 212 12.92 7.56 16.89
N LEU A 213 11.77 8.05 16.43
CA LEU A 213 11.25 9.38 16.76
C LEU A 213 11.05 9.57 18.28
N LYS A 214 10.51 8.56 18.98
CA LYS A 214 10.35 8.60 20.44
C LYS A 214 11.70 8.69 21.16
N ASN A 215 12.72 8.00 20.67
CA ASN A 215 14.06 8.02 21.26
C ASN A 215 14.74 9.39 21.05
N VAL A 216 14.64 9.96 19.85
CA VAL A 216 15.14 11.33 19.58
C VAL A 216 14.48 12.35 20.50
N ARG A 217 13.15 12.27 20.69
CA ARG A 217 12.42 13.16 21.60
C ARG A 217 12.90 13.07 23.06
N ARG A 218 13.26 11.87 23.53
CA ARG A 218 13.77 11.65 24.90
C ARG A 218 15.22 12.11 25.05
N GLY A 219 16.05 11.93 24.02
CA GLY A 219 17.45 12.39 24.03
C GLY A 219 17.57 13.91 23.95
N ALA A 220 16.59 14.59 23.35
CA ALA A 220 16.52 16.06 23.31
C ALA A 220 15.92 16.71 24.57
N SER A 221 15.43 15.92 25.54
CA SER A 221 14.85 16.42 26.80
C SER A 221 15.72 16.21 28.03
N LEU A 222 16.97 15.73 27.85
CA LEU A 222 18.01 15.58 28.87
C LEU A 222 19.11 16.60 28.60
#